data_AF-A0A2D4L8E6-F1
#
_entry.id   AF-A0A2D4L8E6-F1
#
_cell.length_a   1.000
_cell.length_b   1.000
_cell.length_c   1.000
_cell.angle_alpha   90.00
_cell.angle_beta   90.00
_cell.angle_gamma   90.00
#
_symmetry.space_group_name_H-M   'P 1'
#
loop_
_entity.id
_entity.type
_entity.pdbx_description
1 polymer ?
#
loop_
_entity_poly.entity_id
_entity_poly.type
_entity_poly.pdbx_seq_one_letter_code
_entity_poly.pdbx_strand_id
1 'polypeptide(L)'
;MRVKDPSKVTHDKNKRQKKANQHQDEDSSDDITGLTCQHVGQAVDVHHVKQAVAQNVWSICSECLKERRIYNGEPIMPSDIWLCLRCGIQGCGQNSEGQHSLKHFQTARAVSHCIVINLSTWIIWCYECNEELSTHCNKKVLTQIVDFLQRHVTRNESKFGTDTHVK
;
A
#
# COMPACT_ATOMS: atom_id res chain seq x y z
N MET A 1 58.05 -48.30 18.56
CA MET A 1 56.91 -47.77 19.34
C MET A 1 55.63 -48.09 18.59
N ARG A 2 54.73 -48.89 19.16
CA ARG A 2 53.52 -49.40 18.49
C ARG A 2 52.35 -49.50 19.48
N VAL A 3 51.18 -49.16 18.94
CA VAL A 3 49.77 -49.47 19.28
C VAL A 3 49.12 -48.87 20.53
N LYS A 4 48.03 -48.12 20.29
CA LYS A 4 46.63 -48.46 20.63
C LYS A 4 45.71 -47.36 20.04
N ASP A 5 44.86 -47.62 19.05
CA ASP A 5 43.53 -48.30 19.05
C ASP A 5 42.37 -47.31 19.31
N PRO A 6 41.09 -47.57 18.94
CA PRO A 6 40.55 -48.24 17.75
C PRO A 6 39.18 -47.67 17.22
N SER A 7 38.80 -48.10 15.99
CA SER A 7 37.46 -48.49 15.43
C SER A 7 36.22 -47.57 15.55
N LYS A 8 35.55 -47.08 14.49
CA LYS A 8 34.75 -47.66 13.35
C LYS A 8 33.33 -48.18 13.71
N VAL A 9 32.35 -47.95 12.79
CA VAL A 9 31.20 -48.80 12.30
C VAL A 9 30.03 -47.89 11.85
N THR A 10 29.70 -47.67 10.56
CA THR A 10 28.93 -48.39 9.49
C THR A 10 27.47 -47.93 9.29
N HIS A 11 26.87 -48.38 8.18
CA HIS A 11 25.91 -47.72 7.27
C HIS A 11 24.47 -48.30 7.35
N ASP A 12 23.56 -47.69 6.55
CA ASP A 12 22.39 -48.26 5.85
C ASP A 12 20.91 -48.02 6.29
N LYS A 13 20.01 -48.21 5.31
CA LYS A 13 18.77 -47.48 4.98
C LYS A 13 17.45 -48.18 5.37
N ASN A 14 16.35 -47.43 5.18
CA ASN A 14 14.94 -47.80 4.85
C ASN A 14 13.90 -48.11 5.95
N LYS A 15 12.71 -47.45 5.86
CA LYS A 15 11.36 -48.04 5.58
C LYS A 15 10.16 -47.44 6.38
N ARG A 16 9.31 -46.68 5.67
CA ARG A 16 7.83 -46.73 5.52
C ARG A 16 6.86 -46.91 6.74
N GLN A 17 5.96 -45.90 6.89
CA GLN A 17 4.53 -45.87 7.34
C GLN A 17 4.06 -46.51 8.66
N LYS A 18 3.35 -45.72 9.49
CA LYS A 18 2.09 -46.10 10.18
C LYS A 18 1.32 -44.88 10.72
N LYS A 19 0.00 -44.93 10.55
CA LYS A 19 -1.06 -43.96 10.93
C LYS A 19 -1.61 -44.37 12.31
N ALA A 20 -1.89 -43.43 13.21
CA ALA A 20 -2.79 -43.62 14.36
C ALA A 20 -3.42 -42.27 14.76
N ASN A 21 -4.67 -42.33 15.21
CA ASN A 21 -5.69 -41.28 15.28
C ASN A 21 -6.09 -41.03 16.75
N GLN A 22 -6.17 -39.77 17.20
CA GLN A 22 -6.94 -39.26 18.38
C GLN A 22 -6.68 -37.74 18.49
N HIS A 23 -7.59 -36.84 18.07
CA HIS A 23 -8.72 -36.26 18.82
C HIS A 23 -8.37 -35.72 20.22
N GLN A 24 -8.22 -34.40 20.35
CA GLN A 24 -8.96 -33.51 21.27
C GLN A 24 -8.36 -32.09 21.29
N ASP A 25 -9.15 -31.18 20.73
CA ASP A 25 -9.53 -29.82 21.17
C ASP A 25 -8.65 -29.07 22.19
N GLU A 26 -8.46 -27.77 21.92
CA GLU A 26 -8.78 -26.62 22.81
C GLU A 26 -7.81 -25.43 22.53
N ASP A 27 -8.40 -24.39 21.93
CA ASP A 27 -8.11 -22.95 22.10
C ASP A 27 -6.68 -22.43 21.84
N SER A 28 -6.35 -22.18 20.56
CA SER A 28 -5.26 -21.26 20.21
C SER A 28 -5.83 -19.85 20.08
N SER A 29 -5.74 -19.09 21.17
CA SER A 29 -6.05 -17.66 21.28
C SER A 29 -5.71 -16.91 19.99
N ASP A 30 -6.75 -16.41 19.33
CA ASP A 30 -6.66 -15.51 18.19
C ASP A 30 -6.25 -14.14 18.73
N ASP A 31 -4.93 -13.94 18.93
CA ASP A 31 -4.39 -12.66 19.34
C ASP A 31 -4.46 -11.67 18.16
N ILE A 32 -5.63 -11.05 17.98
CA ILE A 32 -5.92 -9.94 17.04
C ILE A 32 -5.22 -8.63 17.51
N THR A 33 -4.02 -8.73 18.07
CA THR A 33 -3.20 -7.59 18.52
C THR A 33 -2.09 -7.26 17.51
N GLY A 34 -2.04 -7.94 16.35
CA GLY A 34 -1.01 -7.76 15.32
C GLY A 34 -1.44 -7.16 13.97
N LEU A 35 -2.74 -6.88 13.73
CA LEU A 35 -3.25 -6.57 12.38
C LEU A 35 -3.21 -5.08 11.99
N THR A 36 -2.57 -4.22 12.78
CA THR A 36 -2.55 -2.77 12.50
C THR A 36 -1.17 -2.29 12.11
N CYS A 37 -1.06 -1.60 10.97
CA CYS A 37 0.20 -1.05 10.51
C CYS A 37 0.71 0.03 11.47
N GLN A 38 1.91 -0.18 12.00
CA GLN A 38 2.52 0.73 12.99
C GLN A 38 2.82 2.11 12.40
N HIS A 39 3.04 2.19 11.08
CA HIS A 39 3.36 3.44 10.37
C HIS A 39 2.18 4.42 10.27
N VAL A 40 0.94 3.97 10.49
CA VAL A 40 -0.26 4.83 10.37
C VAL A 40 -0.18 6.07 11.26
N GLY A 41 0.42 5.96 12.46
CA GLY A 41 0.52 7.11 13.37
C GLY A 41 1.46 8.22 12.88
N GLN A 42 2.45 7.88 12.06
CA GLN A 42 3.49 8.81 11.62
C GLN A 42 3.29 9.24 10.16
N ALA A 43 2.89 8.31 9.30
CA ALA A 43 2.77 8.49 7.86
C ALA A 43 1.41 9.03 7.40
N VAL A 44 0.48 9.32 8.32
CA VAL A 44 -0.85 9.83 8.00
C VAL A 44 -1.09 11.18 8.68
N ASP A 45 -1.53 12.16 7.89
CA ASP A 45 -1.89 13.50 8.36
C ASP A 45 -3.15 14.00 7.63
N VAL A 46 -4.28 13.92 8.32
CA VAL A 46 -5.59 14.30 7.77
C VAL A 46 -5.65 15.78 7.39
N HIS A 47 -4.99 16.65 8.15
CA HIS A 47 -5.03 18.09 7.89
C HIS A 47 -4.29 18.42 6.60
N HIS A 48 -3.05 17.94 6.47
CA HIS A 48 -2.25 18.17 5.26
C HIS A 48 -2.90 17.55 4.02
N VAL A 49 -3.47 16.35 4.12
CA VAL A 49 -4.20 15.73 3.01
C VAL A 49 -5.39 16.60 2.59
N LYS A 50 -6.22 17.07 3.53
CA LYS A 50 -7.36 17.93 3.21
C LYS A 50 -6.94 19.23 2.52
N GLN A 51 -5.87 19.87 3.00
CA GLN A 51 -5.33 21.08 2.39
C GLN A 51 -4.84 20.82 0.97
N ALA A 52 -4.06 19.76 0.76
CA ALA A 52 -3.54 19.40 -0.55
C ALA A 52 -4.66 19.08 -1.55
N VAL A 53 -5.69 18.36 -1.13
CA VAL A 53 -6.85 18.03 -1.98
C VAL A 53 -7.68 19.27 -2.34
N ALA A 54 -7.71 20.30 -1.49
CA ALA A 54 -8.39 21.55 -1.80
C ALA A 54 -7.59 22.46 -2.77
N GLN A 55 -6.26 22.34 -2.77
CA GLN A 55 -5.36 23.24 -3.51
C GLN A 55 -4.88 22.68 -4.85
N ASN A 56 -4.91 21.37 -5.04
CA ASN A 56 -4.38 20.71 -6.22
C ASN A 56 -5.47 20.13 -7.11
N VAL A 57 -5.17 19.97 -8.40
CA VAL A 57 -6.05 19.26 -9.33
C VAL A 57 -6.14 17.78 -8.92
N TRP A 58 -7.36 17.27 -8.88
CA TRP A 58 -7.63 15.90 -8.47
C TRP A 58 -7.23 14.87 -9.53
N SER A 59 -6.75 13.72 -9.08
CA SER A 59 -6.40 12.55 -9.88
C SER A 59 -5.38 12.81 -11.00
N ILE A 60 -4.36 13.61 -10.73
CA ILE A 60 -3.28 13.90 -11.68
C ILE A 60 -1.91 13.71 -11.01
N CYS A 61 -1.03 12.95 -11.66
CA CYS A 61 0.37 12.91 -11.26
C CYS A 61 1.09 14.21 -11.65
N SER A 62 1.43 15.02 -10.64
CA SER A 62 2.10 16.30 -10.84
C SER A 62 3.48 16.17 -11.51
N GLU A 63 4.22 15.09 -11.25
CA GLU A 63 5.53 14.85 -11.86
C GLU A 63 5.41 14.38 -13.31
N CYS A 64 4.45 13.52 -13.67
CA CYS A 64 4.17 13.21 -15.08
C CYS A 64 3.83 14.45 -15.89
N LEU A 65 3.04 15.37 -15.31
CA LEU A 65 2.68 16.63 -15.95
C LEU A 65 3.92 17.53 -16.20
N LYS A 66 4.84 17.61 -15.22
CA LYS A 66 6.11 18.36 -15.35
C LYS A 66 7.04 17.74 -16.39
N GLU A 67 7.14 16.42 -16.41
CA GLU A 67 7.97 15.67 -17.34
C GLU A 67 7.44 15.71 -18.79
N ARG A 68 6.22 16.23 -19.01
CA ARG A 68 5.56 16.31 -20.32
C ARG A 68 5.70 15.00 -21.09
N ARG A 69 5.42 13.87 -20.44
CA ARG A 69 5.62 12.56 -21.07
C ARG A 69 4.71 12.41 -22.28
N ILE A 70 5.30 12.04 -23.41
CA ILE A 70 4.62 11.77 -24.67
C ILE A 70 4.93 10.32 -25.07
N TYR A 71 3.90 9.58 -25.48
CA TYR A 71 4.05 8.27 -26.12
C TYR A 71 3.28 8.27 -27.43
N ASN A 72 3.95 7.87 -28.50
CA ASN A 72 3.38 7.87 -29.87
C ASN A 72 2.81 9.23 -30.31
N GLY A 73 3.37 10.33 -29.81
CA GLY A 73 2.90 11.70 -30.14
C GLY A 73 1.80 12.24 -29.22
N GLU A 74 1.25 11.43 -28.32
CA GLU A 74 0.19 11.83 -27.38
C GLU A 74 0.71 11.94 -25.93
N PRO A 75 0.24 12.93 -25.13
CA PRO A 75 0.57 13.02 -23.72
C PRO A 75 0.09 11.78 -22.95
N ILE A 76 0.99 11.12 -22.20
CA ILE A 76 0.62 10.01 -21.33
C ILE A 76 0.15 10.56 -19.99
N MET A 77 -1.14 10.37 -19.70
CA MET A 77 -1.69 10.61 -18.37
C MET A 77 -2.02 9.26 -17.71
N PRO A 78 -1.24 8.81 -16.72
CA PRO A 78 -1.51 7.55 -16.07
C PRO A 78 -2.80 7.62 -15.25
N SER A 79 -3.67 6.61 -15.38
CA SER A 79 -4.91 6.51 -14.60
C SER A 79 -4.70 5.90 -13.21
N ASP A 80 -3.57 5.22 -13.00
CA ASP A 80 -3.20 4.62 -11.72
C ASP A 80 -2.52 5.67 -10.84
N ILE A 81 -3.32 6.51 -10.18
CA ILE A 81 -2.85 7.61 -9.33
C ILE A 81 -2.97 7.25 -7.85
N TRP A 82 -1.88 7.47 -7.13
CA TRP A 82 -1.73 7.23 -5.71
C TRP A 82 -1.50 8.55 -4.98
N LEU A 83 -2.22 8.76 -3.87
CA LEU A 83 -2.14 9.94 -3.03
C LEU A 83 -1.41 9.61 -1.73
N CYS A 84 -0.34 10.35 -1.41
CA CYS A 84 0.37 10.20 -0.15
C CYS A 84 -0.48 10.69 1.03
N LEU A 85 -0.71 9.82 2.02
CA LEU A 85 -1.53 10.15 3.18
C LEU A 85 -0.83 11.05 4.21
N ARG A 86 0.47 11.34 4.02
CA ARG A 86 1.21 12.28 4.86
C ARG A 86 1.09 13.73 4.39
N CYS A 87 1.08 13.96 3.08
CA CYS A 87 1.20 15.33 2.52
C CYS A 87 0.31 15.61 1.32
N GLY A 88 -0.43 14.63 0.82
CA GLY A 88 -1.35 14.77 -0.30
C GLY A 88 -0.70 14.96 -1.67
N ILE A 89 0.58 14.63 -1.84
CA ILE A 89 1.20 14.55 -3.17
C ILE A 89 0.57 13.39 -3.95
N GLN A 90 0.25 13.62 -5.21
CA GLN A 90 -0.30 12.64 -6.15
C GLN A 90 0.79 12.15 -7.11
N GLY A 91 1.03 10.84 -7.12
CA GLY A 91 2.04 10.16 -7.92
C GLY A 91 1.44 9.03 -8.75
N CYS A 92 1.99 8.75 -9.92
CA CYS A 92 1.60 7.57 -10.69
C CYS A 92 2.13 6.29 -10.02
N GLY A 93 1.37 5.21 -10.16
CA GLY A 93 1.67 3.93 -9.55
C GLY A 93 2.78 3.14 -10.26
N GLN A 94 3.05 1.95 -9.73
CA GLN A 94 4.16 1.09 -10.17
C GLN A 94 4.03 0.62 -11.63
N ASN A 95 2.80 0.56 -12.15
CA ASN A 95 2.53 0.16 -13.54
C ASN A 95 2.90 1.26 -14.55
N SER A 96 3.11 2.49 -14.08
CA SER A 96 3.58 3.60 -14.90
C SER A 96 5.10 3.63 -14.90
N GLU A 97 5.73 3.92 -16.03
CA GLU A 97 7.20 4.05 -16.13
C GLU A 97 7.77 5.10 -15.15
N GLY A 98 6.99 6.13 -14.82
CA GLY A 98 7.39 7.17 -13.88
C GLY A 98 7.52 6.71 -12.43
N GLN A 99 6.66 5.78 -11.98
CA GLN A 99 6.57 5.28 -10.60
C GLN A 99 6.68 6.38 -9.53
N HIS A 100 6.07 7.55 -9.78
CA HIS A 100 6.31 8.74 -8.98
C HIS A 100 5.82 8.62 -7.54
N SER A 101 4.81 7.77 -7.28
CA SER A 101 4.40 7.46 -5.91
C SER A 101 5.52 6.75 -5.12
N LEU A 102 6.18 5.78 -5.75
CA LEU A 102 7.28 5.03 -5.13
C LEU A 102 8.52 5.90 -4.95
N LYS A 103 8.90 6.68 -5.97
CA LYS A 103 10.02 7.63 -5.88
C LYS A 103 9.82 8.67 -4.78
N HIS A 104 8.58 9.14 -4.62
CA HIS A 104 8.21 10.07 -3.55
C HIS A 104 8.45 9.47 -2.16
N PHE A 105 8.09 8.20 -1.94
CA PHE A 105 8.39 7.48 -0.71
C PHE A 105 9.91 7.31 -0.48
N GLN A 106 10.65 6.92 -1.52
CA GLN A 106 12.10 6.69 -1.45
C GLN A 106 12.94 7.97 -1.23
N THR A 107 12.33 9.15 -1.41
CA THR A 107 13.01 10.42 -1.17
C THR A 107 13.33 10.56 0.32
N ALA A 108 14.61 10.75 0.66
CA ALA A 108 15.04 10.92 2.04
C ALA A 108 14.36 12.14 2.69
N ARG A 109 13.67 11.92 3.82
CA ARG A 109 12.91 12.93 4.55
C ARG A 109 12.98 12.67 6.05
N ALA A 110 12.73 13.71 6.85
CA ALA A 110 12.66 13.60 8.29
C ALA A 110 11.40 12.86 8.79
N VAL A 111 10.35 12.81 7.97
CA VAL A 111 9.07 12.17 8.29
C VAL A 111 8.78 11.10 7.25
N SER A 112 8.19 9.97 7.65
CA SER A 112 7.85 8.89 6.72
C SER A 112 6.63 9.26 5.85
N HIS A 113 6.73 8.93 4.56
CA HIS A 113 5.66 9.06 3.56
C HIS A 113 5.32 7.68 2.97
N CYS A 114 5.36 6.63 3.81
CA CYS A 114 5.21 5.26 3.33
C CYS A 114 3.77 4.81 3.06
N ILE A 115 2.75 5.57 3.48
CA ILE A 115 1.35 5.21 3.27
C ILE A 115 0.72 6.07 2.17
N VAL A 116 0.11 5.38 1.20
CA VAL A 116 -0.56 5.96 0.04
C VAL A 116 -1.94 5.33 -0.14
N ILE A 117 -2.83 6.02 -0.84
CA ILE A 117 -4.13 5.49 -1.28
C ILE A 117 -4.29 5.62 -2.79
N ASN A 118 -4.78 4.57 -3.44
CA ASN A 118 -5.16 4.62 -4.85
C ASN A 118 -6.46 5.40 -5.01
N LEU A 119 -6.47 6.40 -5.89
CA LEU A 119 -7.64 7.28 -6.08
C LEU A 119 -8.77 6.64 -6.89
N SER A 120 -8.49 5.53 -7.58
CA SER A 120 -9.46 4.80 -8.40
C SER A 120 -10.03 3.59 -7.65
N THR A 121 -9.17 2.81 -6.98
CA THR A 121 -9.56 1.56 -6.31
C THR A 121 -9.82 1.72 -4.82
N TRP A 122 -9.43 2.85 -4.21
CA TRP A 122 -9.47 3.11 -2.76
C TRP A 122 -8.59 2.16 -1.91
N ILE A 123 -7.72 1.38 -2.55
CA ILE A 123 -6.73 0.53 -1.90
C ILE A 123 -5.73 1.42 -1.17
N ILE A 124 -5.49 1.12 0.11
CA ILE A 124 -4.45 1.78 0.92
C ILE A 124 -3.23 0.87 0.95
N TRP A 125 -2.05 1.39 0.64
CA TRP A 125 -0.82 0.63 0.61
C TRP A 125 0.22 1.24 1.55
N CYS A 126 0.95 0.40 2.27
CA CYS A 126 2.14 0.80 3.00
C CYS A 126 3.39 0.26 2.30
N TYR A 127 4.26 1.15 1.81
CA TYR A 127 5.50 0.76 1.15
C TYR A 127 6.54 0.15 2.10
N GLU A 128 6.54 0.54 3.38
CA GLU A 128 7.46 -0.04 4.38
C GLU A 128 7.05 -1.46 4.77
N CYS A 129 5.75 -1.71 4.96
CA CYS A 129 5.24 -3.07 5.22
C CYS A 129 5.14 -3.92 3.94
N ASN A 130 5.15 -3.29 2.77
CA ASN A 130 4.89 -3.90 1.47
C ASN A 130 3.56 -4.70 1.45
N GLU A 131 2.51 -4.10 2.01
CA GLU A 131 1.20 -4.73 2.13
C GLU A 131 0.05 -3.72 1.97
N GLU A 132 -1.12 -4.25 1.62
CA GLU A 132 -2.38 -3.51 1.59
C GLU A 132 -2.94 -3.38 3.03
N LEU A 133 -3.37 -2.17 3.38
CA LEU A 133 -3.93 -1.87 4.69
C LEU A 133 -5.47 -1.94 4.64
N SER A 134 -6.04 -2.86 5.42
CA SER A 134 -7.49 -2.94 5.61
C SER A 134 -8.02 -1.77 6.44
N THR A 135 -9.09 -1.12 5.97
CA THR A 135 -9.81 -0.07 6.74
C THR A 135 -10.60 -0.64 7.93
N HIS A 136 -10.87 -1.96 7.95
CA HIS A 136 -11.63 -2.63 9.00
C HIS A 136 -10.79 -2.96 10.24
N CYS A 137 -9.48 -3.12 10.06
CA CYS A 137 -8.55 -3.51 11.13
C CYS A 137 -7.70 -2.32 11.62
N ASN A 138 -7.58 -1.25 10.83
CA ASN A 138 -6.67 -0.14 11.10
C ASN A 138 -7.36 1.08 11.76
N LYS A 139 -6.55 1.94 12.39
CA LYS A 139 -6.96 3.13 13.15
C LYS A 139 -8.02 3.97 12.40
N LYS A 140 -9.02 4.48 13.14
CA LYS A 140 -10.14 5.35 12.67
C LYS A 140 -9.74 6.46 11.68
N VAL A 141 -8.48 6.89 11.71
CA VAL A 141 -7.91 7.90 10.80
C VAL A 141 -7.95 7.49 9.33
N LEU A 142 -7.75 6.20 8.99
CA LEU A 142 -7.79 5.74 7.60
C LEU A 142 -9.21 5.81 7.04
N THR A 143 -10.20 5.31 7.80
CA THR A 143 -11.61 5.44 7.46
C THR A 143 -12.01 6.90 7.26
N GLN A 144 -11.58 7.78 8.18
CA GLN A 144 -11.86 9.22 8.09
C GLN A 144 -11.33 9.85 6.79
N ILE A 145 -10.12 9.45 6.37
CA ILE A 145 -9.53 9.92 5.12
C ILE A 145 -10.31 9.40 3.92
N VAL A 146 -10.59 8.09 3.87
CA VAL A 146 -11.34 7.49 2.75
C VAL A 146 -12.70 8.17 2.59
N ASP A 147 -13.46 8.34 3.69
CA ASP A 147 -14.74 9.02 3.67
C ASP A 147 -14.62 10.48 3.16
N PHE A 148 -13.56 11.18 3.57
CA PHE A 148 -13.30 12.54 3.10
C PHE A 148 -13.03 12.57 1.59
N LEU A 149 -12.15 11.69 1.09
CA LEU A 149 -11.78 11.65 -0.31
C LEU A 149 -12.95 11.21 -1.20
N GLN A 150 -13.71 10.20 -0.80
CA GLN A 150 -14.91 9.76 -1.53
C GLN A 150 -15.95 10.88 -1.61
N ARG A 151 -16.20 11.61 -0.52
CA ARG A 151 -17.06 12.80 -0.54
C ARG A 151 -16.52 13.94 -1.41
N HIS A 152 -15.20 14.07 -1.50
CA HIS A 152 -14.60 15.05 -2.40
C HIS A 152 -14.92 14.70 -3.85
N VAL A 153 -14.74 13.43 -4.25
CA VAL A 153 -15.06 12.94 -5.60
C VAL A 153 -16.54 13.16 -5.93
N THR A 154 -17.47 12.71 -5.09
CA THR A 154 -18.92 12.84 -5.38
C THR A 154 -19.37 14.30 -5.56
N ARG A 155 -18.82 15.23 -4.76
CA ARG A 155 -19.10 16.67 -4.91
C ARG A 155 -18.47 17.25 -6.17
N ASN A 156 -17.30 16.76 -6.57
CA ASN A 156 -16.62 17.26 -7.76
C ASN A 156 -17.35 16.82 -9.03
N GLU A 157 -17.77 15.55 -9.11
CA GLU A 157 -18.60 15.03 -10.22
C GLU A 157 -19.90 15.85 -10.39
N SER A 158 -20.53 16.23 -9.28
CA SER A 158 -21.76 17.04 -9.29
C SER A 158 -21.58 18.44 -9.89
N LYS A 159 -20.35 18.98 -9.91
CA LYS A 159 -20.04 20.29 -10.49
C LYS A 159 -19.77 20.23 -12.00
N PHE A 160 -19.34 19.08 -12.51
CA PHE A 160 -19.09 18.87 -13.94
C PHE A 160 -20.34 18.35 -14.69
N GLY A 161 -21.40 17.95 -13.96
CA GLY A 161 -22.64 17.42 -14.53
C GLY A 161 -23.70 18.45 -14.96
N THR A 162 -23.43 19.77 -14.96
CA THR A 162 -24.45 20.80 -15.25
C THR A 162 -24.21 21.61 -16.53
N ASP A 163 -23.47 21.09 -17.53
CA ASP A 163 -23.19 21.85 -18.77
C ASP A 163 -23.46 21.06 -20.07
N THR A 164 -24.50 20.22 -20.09
CA THR A 164 -25.02 19.62 -21.34
C THR A 164 -26.54 19.78 -21.47
N HIS A 165 -26.99 21.02 -21.58
CA HIS A 165 -28.16 21.37 -22.38
C HIS A 165 -28.07 22.84 -22.80
N VAL A 166 -28.67 23.17 -23.95
CA VAL A 166 -28.61 24.44 -24.73
C VAL A 166 -27.55 24.34 -25.83
N LYS A 167 -27.85 24.15 -27.12
CA LYS A 167 -29.06 24.26 -27.95
C LYS A 167 -28.94 23.32 -29.14
#